data_AF-A0A9W8A1U9-F1
#
_entry.id   AF-A0A9W8A1U9-F1
#
_cell.length_a   1.000
_cell.length_b   1.000
_cell.length_c   1.000
_cell.angle_alpha   90.00
_cell.angle_beta   90.00
_cell.angle_gamma   90.00
#
_symmetry.space_group_name_H-M   'P 1'
#
loop_
_entity.id
_entity.type
_entity.pdbx_description
1 polymer ?
#
loop_
_entity_poly.entity_id
_entity_poly.type
_entity_poly.pdbx_seq_one_letter_code
_entity_poly.pdbx_strand_id
1 'polypeptide(L)' 'MPAFKAPFWKMMHPFILGGAGTLLLISKLQDSMLKGPTYANDPRNPYYAELQAAKHKEEGH' A
#
# COMPACT_ATOMS: atom_id res chain seq x y z
N MET A 1 -32.46 20.12 -10.33
CA MET A 1 -31.51 21.24 -10.57
C MET A 1 -30.42 20.74 -11.50
N PRO A 2 -30.07 21.44 -12.59
CA PRO A 2 -28.98 21.01 -13.47
C PRO A 2 -27.62 21.14 -12.77
N ALA A 3 -26.70 20.22 -13.05
CA ALA A 3 -25.36 20.24 -12.48
C ALA A 3 -24.56 21.45 -13.00
N PHE A 4 -23.96 22.22 -12.09
CA PHE A 4 -23.12 23.36 -12.43
C PHE A 4 -21.74 22.88 -12.91
N LYS A 5 -21.32 23.30 -14.11
CA LYS A 5 -20.01 22.95 -14.68
C LYS A 5 -18.91 23.83 -14.07
N ALA A 6 -18.49 23.51 -12.85
CA ALA A 6 -17.33 24.14 -12.21
C ALA A 6 -16.03 23.61 -12.84
N PRO A 7 -14.99 24.44 -13.00
CA PRO A 7 -13.69 24.01 -13.54
C PRO A 7 -12.85 23.26 -12.48
N PHE A 8 -13.42 22.19 -11.90
CA PHE A 8 -12.84 21.38 -10.83
C PHE A 8 -11.44 20.86 -11.16
N TRP A 9 -11.29 20.25 -12.34
CA TRP A 9 -10.02 19.64 -12.76
C TRP A 9 -8.88 20.65 -12.89
N LYS A 10 -9.16 21.87 -13.34
CA LYS A 10 -8.14 22.92 -13.48
C LYS A 10 -7.51 23.28 -12.14
N MET A 11 -8.30 23.30 -11.06
CA MET A 11 -7.82 23.65 -9.73
C MET A 11 -7.31 22.45 -8.93
N MET A 12 -7.94 21.28 -9.08
CA MET A 12 -7.68 20.12 -8.21
C MET A 12 -6.57 19.19 -8.70
N HIS A 13 -6.17 19.27 -9.98
CA HIS A 13 -5.14 18.37 -10.51
C HIS A 13 -3.81 18.33 -9.72
N PRO A 14 -3.22 19.43 -9.19
CA PRO A 14 -1.96 19.33 -8.46
C PRO A 14 -2.14 18.55 -7.14
N PHE A 15 -3.29 18.69 -6.48
CA PHE A 15 -3.58 17.96 -5.24
C PHE A 15 -3.87 16.49 -5.49
N ILE A 16 -4.57 16.18 -6.59
CA ILE A 16 -4.82 14.79 -7.00
C ILE A 16 -3.49 14.11 -7.34
N LEU A 17 -2.62 14.78 -8.10
CA LEU A 17 -1.30 14.24 -8.46
C LEU A 17 -0.41 14.08 -7.22
N GLY A 18 -0.36 15.08 -6.34
CA GLY A 18 0.37 15.01 -5.09
C GLY A 18 -0.13 13.87 -4.20
N GLY A 19 -1.45 13.78 -4.01
CA GLY A 19 -2.09 12.73 -3.21
C GLY A 19 -1.84 11.33 -3.78
N ALA A 20 -1.96 11.16 -5.10
CA ALA A 20 -1.63 9.90 -5.77
C ALA A 20 -0.16 9.53 -5.54
N GLY A 21 0.76 10.49 -5.64
CA GLY A 21 2.18 10.29 -5.34
C GLY A 21 2.41 9.83 -3.90
N THR A 22 1.79 10.51 -2.93
CA THR A 22 1.88 10.13 -1.51
C THR A 22 1.35 8.72 -1.25
N LEU A 23 0.21 8.36 -1.83
CA LEU A 23 -0.38 7.02 -1.68
C LEU A 23 0.55 5.92 -2.24
N LEU A 24 1.22 6.17 -3.36
CA LEU A 24 2.19 5.22 -3.93
C LEU A 24 3.43 5.05 -3.03
N LEU A 25 3.91 6.13 -2.43
CA LEU A 25 5.04 6.07 -1.50
C LEU A 25 4.67 5.32 -0.21
N ILE A 26 3.51 5.61 0.36
CA ILE A 26 3.02 4.94 1.55
C ILE A 26 2.79 3.45 1.28
N SER A 27 2.21 3.10 0.13
CA SER A 27 2.01 1.70 -0.27
C SER A 27 3.33 0.93 -0.29
N LYS A 28 4.37 1.47 -0.93
CA LYS A 28 5.70 0.82 -0.96
C LYS A 28 6.33 0.68 0.43
N LEU A 29 6.14 1.68 1.29
CA LEU A 29 6.67 1.68 2.64
C LEU A 29 5.93 0.66 3.53
N GLN A 30 4.61 0.55 3.40
CA GLN A 30 3.82 -0.44 4.12
C GLN A 30 4.19 -1.86 3.68
N ASP A 31 4.39 -2.11 2.38
CA ASP A 31 4.80 -3.41 1.86
C ASP A 31 6.15 -3.87 2.43
N SER A 32 7.10 -2.94 2.61
CA SER A 32 8.42 -3.28 3.19
C SER A 32 8.32 -3.53 4.70
N MET A 33 7.52 -2.74 5.41
CA MET A 33 7.31 -2.91 6.86
C MET A 33 6.63 -4.23 7.19
N LEU A 34 5.61 -4.62 6.42
CA LEU A 34 4.87 -5.86 6.65
C LEU A 34 5.75 -7.10 6.42
N LYS A 35 6.78 -7.01 5.59
CA LYS A 35 7.76 -8.10 5.39
C LYS A 35 8.91 -8.05 6.40
N GLY A 36 8.98 -7.00 7.21
CA GLY A 36 9.99 -6.84 8.25
C GLY A 36 9.79 -7.78 9.46
N PRO A 37 10.83 -7.99 10.28
CA PRO A 37 10.83 -8.99 11.35
C PRO A 37 9.74 -8.75 12.42
N THR A 38 9.37 -7.49 12.65
CA THR A 38 8.34 -7.10 13.63
C THR A 38 6.95 -7.60 13.26
N TYR A 39 6.60 -7.61 11.98
CA TYR A 39 5.25 -7.92 11.50
C TYR A 39 5.18 -9.21 10.67
N ALA A 40 6.33 -9.82 10.34
CA ALA A 40 6.40 -11.03 9.53
C ALA A 40 5.78 -12.27 10.20
N ASN A 41 5.57 -12.24 11.52
CA ASN A 41 4.96 -13.33 12.29
C ASN A 41 3.53 -13.01 12.76
N ASP A 42 2.99 -11.83 12.43
CA ASP A 42 1.63 -11.47 12.82
C ASP A 42 0.60 -12.18 11.91
N PRO A 43 -0.31 -13.01 12.45
CA PRO A 43 -1.33 -13.70 11.66
C PRO A 43 -2.33 -12.76 10.96
N ARG A 44 -2.37 -11.47 11.32
CA ARG A 44 -3.21 -10.44 10.66
C ARG A 44 -2.53 -9.79 9.47
N ASN A 45 -1.24 -10.07 9.25
CA ASN A 45 -0.51 -9.55 8.12
C ASN A 45 -1.06 -10.16 6.82
N PRO A 46 -1.47 -9.36 5.82
CA PRO A 46 -1.96 -9.88 4.55
C PRO A 46 -0.94 -10.80 3.84
N TYR A 47 0.36 -10.61 4.10
CA TYR A 47 1.44 -11.44 3.55
C TYR A 47 1.82 -12.62 4.43
N TYR A 48 1.11 -12.89 5.53
CA TYR A 48 1.47 -13.93 6.49
C TYR A 48 1.65 -15.31 5.84
N ALA A 49 0.68 -15.75 5.03
CA ALA A 49 0.73 -17.05 4.38
C ALA A 49 1.97 -17.22 3.46
N GLU A 50 2.32 -16.16 2.72
CA GLU A 50 3.47 -16.16 1.82
C GLU A 50 4.79 -16.16 2.61
N LEU A 51 4.88 -15.36 3.67
CA LEU A 51 6.08 -15.24 4.51
C LEU A 51 6.36 -16.53 5.29
N GLN A 52 5.31 -17.18 5.82
CA GLN A 52 5.48 -18.45 6.52
C GLN A 52 5.80 -19.59 5.56
N ALA A 53 5.19 -19.61 4.36
CA ALA A 53 5.55 -20.57 3.32
C ALA A 53 7.01 -20.41 2.84
N ALA A 54 7.51 -19.17 2.76
CA ALA A 54 8.91 -18.91 2.46
C ALA A 54 9.84 -19.40 3.58
N LYS A 55 9.53 -19.11 4.84
CA LYS A 55 10.30 -19.60 6.00
C LYS A 55 10.32 -21.13 6.08
N HIS A 56 9.18 -21.79 5.91
CA HIS A 56 9.11 -23.26 5.91
C HIS A 56 9.89 -23.89 4.74
N LYS A 57 10.01 -23.20 3.60
CA LYS A 57 10.87 -23.65 2.48
C LYS A 57 12.35 -23.48 2.77
N GLU A 58 12.74 -22.44 3.51
CA GLU A 58 14.13 -22.24 3.95
C GLU A 58 14.53 -23.22 5.07
N GLU A 59 13.62 -23.56 5.97
CA GLU A 59 13.85 -24.53 7.06
C GLU A 59 13.75 -26.01 6.60
N GLY A 60 13.22 -26.25 5.40
CA GLY A 60 13.00 -27.58 4.82
C GLY A 60 14.16 -28.14 3.97
N HIS A 61 15.36 -27.55 4.07
CA HIS A 61 16.58 -27.99 3.41
C HIS A 61 17.64 -28.47 4.40
#